data_AF-A0A132MLF8-F1
#
_entry.id   AF-A0A132MLF8-F1
#
_cell.length_a   1.000
_cell.length_b   1.000
_cell.length_c   1.000
_cell.angle_alpha   90.00
_cell.angle_beta   90.00
_cell.angle_gamma   90.00
#
_symmetry.space_group_name_H-M   'P 1'
#
loop_
_entity.id
_entity.type
_entity.pdbx_description
1 polymer ?
#
loop_
_entity_poly.entity_id
_entity_poly.type
_entity_poly.pdbx_seq_one_letter_code
_entity_poly.pdbx_strand_id
1 'polypeptide(L)'
;MTGTLAYQTDLKPEPAEVRRARHAVREHLARWGLTALTDTAALLVSELVTNLVRHAQAPGWLRVAYVDGVLRIEVFDPGSHTPQPQDADLDDEAGRGLAIVTELAAEFGWEPRDGGKVVYAELHHSDVPA
;
A
#
# COMPACT_ATOMS: atom_id res chain seq x y z
N MET A 1 -24.86 -10.77 0.43
CA MET A 1 -23.67 -11.64 0.55
C MET A 1 -22.46 -10.72 0.52
N THR A 2 -21.94 -10.34 1.69
CA THR A 2 -20.75 -9.50 1.78
C THR A 2 -19.55 -10.41 1.60
N GLY A 3 -19.16 -10.63 0.34
CA GLY A 3 -18.00 -11.45 0.02
C GLY A 3 -16.74 -10.66 0.30
N THR A 4 -15.81 -11.23 1.08
CA THR A 4 -14.44 -10.73 1.16
C THR A 4 -13.76 -10.93 -0.19
N LEU A 5 -13.28 -9.84 -0.79
CA LEU A 5 -12.41 -9.89 -1.96
C LEU A 5 -10.98 -9.68 -1.48
N ALA A 6 -10.05 -10.53 -1.91
CA ALA A 6 -8.65 -10.39 -1.51
C ALA A 6 -7.69 -10.84 -2.61
N TYR A 7 -6.54 -10.18 -2.64
CA TYR A 7 -5.39 -10.47 -3.48
C TYR A 7 -4.13 -10.41 -2.62
N GLN A 8 -3.19 -11.33 -2.84
CA GLN A 8 -1.90 -11.29 -2.18
C GLN A 8 -0.81 -11.78 -3.14
N THR A 9 0.37 -11.18 -3.04
CA THR A 9 1.57 -11.58 -3.78
C THR A 9 2.81 -11.34 -2.94
N ASP A 10 3.84 -12.16 -3.17
CA ASP A 10 5.17 -11.90 -2.63
C ASP A 10 5.81 -10.73 -3.37
N LEU A 11 6.66 -9.98 -2.67
CA LEU A 11 7.44 -8.86 -3.18
C LEU A 11 8.92 -9.13 -2.98
N LYS A 12 9.69 -8.97 -4.04
CA LYS A 12 11.16 -8.89 -3.96
C LYS A 12 11.58 -7.43 -3.76
N PRO A 13 12.69 -7.15 -3.08
CA PRO A 13 13.22 -5.79 -2.95
C PRO A 13 13.91 -5.34 -4.25
N GLU A 14 13.14 -5.31 -5.35
CA GLU A 14 13.61 -4.94 -6.68
C GLU A 14 12.76 -3.79 -7.25
N PRO A 15 13.34 -2.77 -7.89
CA PRO A 15 12.58 -1.63 -8.43
C PRO A 15 11.44 -2.01 -9.39
N ALA A 16 11.57 -3.16 -10.07
CA ALA A 16 10.54 -3.67 -10.97
C ALA A 16 9.23 -4.05 -10.23
N GLU A 17 9.31 -4.39 -8.95
CA GLU A 17 8.15 -4.81 -8.16
C GLU A 17 7.15 -3.66 -7.93
N VAL A 18 7.61 -2.41 -7.86
CA VAL A 18 6.72 -1.24 -7.75
C VAL A 18 5.72 -1.20 -8.91
N ARG A 19 6.22 -1.34 -10.16
CA ARG A 19 5.37 -1.34 -11.35
C ARG A 19 4.48 -2.58 -11.44
N ARG A 20 5.01 -3.76 -11.06
CA ARG A 20 4.26 -5.03 -11.08
C ARG A 20 3.10 -4.99 -10.09
N ALA A 21 3.38 -4.61 -8.84
CA ALA A 21 2.39 -4.47 -7.78
C ALA A 21 1.30 -3.47 -8.18
N ARG A 22 1.68 -2.28 -8.66
CA ARG A 22 0.72 -1.27 -9.15
C ARG A 22 -0.20 -1.83 -10.23
N HIS A 23 0.35 -2.52 -11.23
CA HIS A 23 -0.43 -3.08 -12.32
C HIS A 23 -1.39 -4.17 -11.84
N ALA A 24 -0.90 -5.11 -11.04
CA ALA A 24 -1.70 -6.20 -10.51
C ALA A 24 -2.88 -5.67 -9.66
N VAL A 25 -2.65 -4.65 -8.84
CA VAL A 25 -3.70 -4.04 -8.02
C VAL A 25 -4.77 -3.38 -8.88
N ARG A 26 -4.40 -2.65 -9.94
CA ARG A 26 -5.37 -2.09 -10.90
C ARG A 26 -6.24 -3.17 -11.54
N GLU A 27 -5.65 -4.28 -11.97
CA GLU A 27 -6.38 -5.39 -12.58
C GLU A 27 -7.35 -6.09 -11.61
N HIS A 28 -6.96 -6.23 -10.33
CA HIS A 28 -7.84 -6.81 -9.32
C HIS A 28 -9.00 -5.86 -8.97
N LEU A 29 -8.73 -4.58 -8.75
CA LEU A 29 -9.76 -3.58 -8.47
C LEU A 29 -10.77 -3.44 -9.61
N ALA A 30 -10.31 -3.48 -10.86
CA ALA A 30 -11.18 -3.50 -12.03
C ALA A 30 -12.09 -4.74 -12.04
N ARG A 31 -11.54 -5.93 -11.76
CA ARG A 31 -12.33 -7.18 -11.66
C ARG A 31 -13.32 -7.18 -10.49
N TRP A 32 -13.00 -6.45 -9.43
CA TRP A 32 -13.87 -6.29 -8.26
C TRP A 32 -14.92 -5.19 -8.44
N GLY A 33 -14.90 -4.45 -9.56
CA GLY A 33 -15.80 -3.32 -9.81
C GLY A 33 -15.48 -2.07 -8.99
N LEU A 34 -14.30 -2.00 -8.36
CA LEU A 34 -13.85 -0.90 -7.51
C LEU A 34 -13.06 0.14 -8.32
N THR A 35 -13.57 0.51 -9.49
CA THR A 35 -12.89 1.40 -10.44
C THR A 35 -12.59 2.78 -9.83
N ALA A 36 -13.51 3.33 -9.05
CA ALA A 36 -13.33 4.61 -8.35
C ALA A 36 -12.08 4.62 -7.44
N LEU A 37 -11.79 3.51 -6.76
CA LEU A 37 -10.64 3.42 -5.84
C LEU A 37 -9.30 3.15 -6.56
N THR A 38 -9.32 2.92 -7.88
CA THR A 38 -8.20 2.30 -8.59
C THR A 38 -6.96 3.19 -8.64
N ASP A 39 -7.12 4.47 -8.95
CA ASP A 39 -5.97 5.38 -9.10
C ASP A 39 -5.34 5.69 -7.74
N THR A 40 -6.16 5.97 -6.72
CA THR A 40 -5.71 6.19 -5.35
C THR A 40 -5.01 4.95 -4.79
N ALA A 41 -5.62 3.77 -4.88
CA ALA A 41 -5.00 2.53 -4.42
C ALA A 41 -3.68 2.22 -5.15
N ALA A 42 -3.62 2.46 -6.46
CA ALA A 42 -2.40 2.28 -7.25
C ALA A 42 -1.27 3.24 -6.83
N LEU A 43 -1.61 4.46 -6.42
CA LEU A 43 -0.67 5.43 -5.87
C LEU A 43 -0.16 4.97 -4.51
N LEU A 44 -1.06 4.64 -3.57
CA LEU A 44 -0.69 4.12 -2.24
C LEU A 44 0.22 2.90 -2.33
N VAL A 45 -0.13 1.93 -3.20
CA VAL A 45 0.71 0.75 -3.45
C VAL A 45 2.08 1.14 -3.99
N SER A 46 2.17 2.14 -4.85
CA SER A 46 3.47 2.59 -5.37
C SER A 46 4.36 3.12 -4.24
N GLU A 47 3.79 3.92 -3.34
CA GLU A 47 4.54 4.50 -2.21
C GLU A 47 4.95 3.42 -1.20
N LEU A 48 4.02 2.56 -0.76
CA LEU A 48 4.32 1.52 0.22
C LEU A 48 5.33 0.49 -0.30
N VAL A 49 5.21 0.07 -1.57
CA VAL A 49 6.15 -0.86 -2.18
C VAL A 49 7.49 -0.20 -2.47
N THR A 50 7.52 1.10 -2.80
CA THR A 50 8.78 1.84 -2.93
C THR A 50 9.54 1.89 -1.61
N ASN A 51 8.84 2.14 -0.49
CA ASN A 51 9.46 2.10 0.83
C ASN A 51 10.03 0.72 1.15
N LEU A 52 9.28 -0.35 0.87
CA LEU A 52 9.79 -1.71 1.02
C LEU A 52 11.04 -1.94 0.15
N VAL A 53 11.01 -1.62 -1.14
CA VAL A 53 12.13 -1.84 -2.06
C VAL A 53 13.37 -1.04 -1.65
N ARG A 54 13.20 0.16 -1.07
CA ARG A 54 14.33 0.99 -0.63
C ARG A 54 14.97 0.51 0.66
N HIS A 55 14.18 -0.01 1.60
CA HIS A 55 14.63 -0.24 2.98
C HIS A 55 14.73 -1.71 3.37
N ALA A 56 13.98 -2.60 2.71
CA ALA A 56 13.98 -4.02 3.03
C ALA A 56 15.21 -4.73 2.44
N GLN A 57 15.87 -5.54 3.26
CA GLN A 57 16.97 -6.41 2.83
C GLN A 57 16.52 -7.85 2.50
N ALA A 58 15.22 -8.12 2.62
CA ALA A 58 14.63 -9.43 2.40
C ALA A 58 13.24 -9.29 1.72
N PRO A 59 12.73 -10.36 1.07
CA PRO A 59 11.40 -10.36 0.47
C PRO A 59 10.28 -10.08 1.48
N GLY A 60 9.28 -9.33 1.03
CA GLY A 60 8.04 -9.07 1.77
C GLY A 60 6.83 -9.60 1.02
N TRP A 61 5.64 -9.07 1.34
CA TRP A 61 4.42 -9.35 0.58
C TRP A 61 3.49 -8.14 0.54
N LEU A 62 2.68 -8.08 -0.50
CA LEU A 62 1.55 -7.15 -0.64
C LEU A 62 0.24 -7.93 -0.51
N ARG A 63 -0.67 -7.41 0.28
CA ARG A 63 -2.05 -7.87 0.35
C ARG A 63 -3.00 -6.70 0.13
N VAL A 64 -4.05 -6.93 -0.65
CA VAL A 64 -5.16 -5.99 -0.84
C VAL A 64 -6.45 -6.73 -0.55
N ALA A 65 -7.27 -6.21 0.34
CA ALA A 65 -8.54 -6.82 0.72
C ALA A 65 -9.66 -5.78 0.75
N TYR A 66 -10.84 -6.16 0.28
CA TYR A 66 -12.05 -5.35 0.35
C TYR A 66 -13.10 -6.07 1.21
N VAL A 67 -13.46 -5.45 2.34
CA VAL A 67 -14.39 -5.99 3.33
C VAL A 67 -15.27 -4.85 3.82
N ASP A 68 -16.59 -5.06 3.81
CA ASP A 68 -17.58 -4.13 4.37
C ASP A 68 -17.42 -2.66 3.93
N GLY A 69 -17.02 -2.42 2.68
CA GLY A 69 -16.88 -1.06 2.13
C GLY A 69 -15.49 -0.44 2.30
N VAL A 70 -14.55 -1.17 2.91
CA VAL A 70 -13.18 -0.71 3.17
C VAL A 70 -12.20 -1.51 2.32
N LEU A 71 -11.38 -0.81 1.54
CA LEU A 71 -10.24 -1.37 0.84
C LEU A 71 -8.99 -1.17 1.71
N ARG A 72 -8.46 -2.26 2.25
CA ARG A 72 -7.22 -2.27 3.02
C ARG A 72 -6.05 -2.76 2.15
N ILE A 73 -4.99 -1.98 2.11
CA ILE A 73 -3.72 -2.27 1.44
C ILE A 73 -2.67 -2.50 2.51
N GLU A 74 -1.99 -3.64 2.47
CA GLU A 74 -1.00 -4.06 3.47
C GLU A 74 0.29 -4.46 2.76
N VAL A 75 1.42 -3.92 3.22
CA VAL A 75 2.76 -4.34 2.80
C VAL A 75 3.52 -4.81 4.02
N PHE A 76 3.87 -6.10 4.02
CA PHE A 76 4.78 -6.64 5.02
C PHE A 76 6.22 -6.34 4.63
N ASP A 77 6.92 -5.69 5.55
CA ASP A 77 8.32 -5.35 5.47
C ASP A 77 9.10 -6.09 6.56
N PRO A 78 10.02 -7.01 6.20
CA PRO A 78 10.87 -7.70 7.17
C PRO A 78 11.97 -6.79 7.77
N GLY A 79 12.13 -5.57 7.26
CA GLY A 79 13.06 -4.57 7.75
C GLY A 79 12.65 -3.98 9.11
N SER A 80 13.65 -3.65 9.91
CA SER A 80 13.48 -3.09 11.26
C SER A 80 13.19 -1.58 11.28
N HIS A 81 13.16 -0.91 10.13
CA HIS A 81 12.93 0.54 10.06
C HIS A 81 11.47 0.88 10.35
N THR A 82 11.16 1.84 11.21
CA THR A 82 9.76 2.29 11.36
C THR A 82 9.43 3.31 10.26
N PRO A 83 8.28 3.25 9.58
CA PRO A 83 7.87 4.32 8.68
C PRO A 83 7.62 5.57 9.53
N GLN A 84 8.44 6.61 9.38
CA GLN A 84 8.18 7.89 10.04
C GLN A 84 7.51 8.84 9.02
N PRO A 85 6.36 9.45 9.36
CA PRO A 85 5.70 10.42 8.49
C PRO A 85 6.54 11.68 8.19
N GLN A 86 7.67 11.88 8.88
CA GLN A 86 8.40 13.14 8.97
C GLN A 86 9.84 13.12 8.41
N ASP A 87 10.31 12.03 7.80
CA ASP A 87 11.63 12.00 7.13
C ASP A 87 11.58 12.66 5.73
N ALA A 88 10.90 13.80 5.62
CA ALA A 88 10.91 14.65 4.45
C ALA A 88 12.09 15.63 4.56
N ASP A 89 13.29 15.18 4.21
CA ASP A 89 14.36 16.13 3.90
C ASP A 89 13.97 16.91 2.63
N LEU A 90 14.38 18.18 2.53
CA LEU A 90 13.91 19.10 1.50
C LEU A 90 14.24 18.68 0.05
N ASP A 91 15.12 17.67 -0.12
CA ASP A 91 15.49 17.04 -1.38
C ASP A 91 14.97 15.59 -1.54
N ASP A 92 14.20 15.06 -0.59
CA ASP A 92 13.74 13.67 -0.59
C ASP A 92 12.30 13.54 -1.11
N GLU A 93 12.14 12.90 -2.28
CA GLU A 93 10.83 12.56 -2.85
C GLU A 93 10.05 11.60 -1.92
N ALA A 94 10.74 10.84 -1.05
CA ALA A 94 10.15 9.85 -0.14
C ALA A 94 9.20 10.45 0.92
N GLY A 95 9.52 11.66 1.43
CA GLY A 95 8.68 12.34 2.41
C GLY A 95 7.34 12.83 1.85
N ARG A 96 7.29 13.13 0.55
CA ARG A 96 6.04 13.47 -0.14
C ARG A 96 5.14 12.26 -0.33
N GLY A 97 5.73 11.09 -0.53
CA GLY A 97 5.01 9.82 -0.70
C GLY A 97 4.13 9.48 0.50
N LEU A 98 4.69 9.53 1.70
CA LEU A 98 3.93 9.27 2.94
C LEU A 98 2.93 10.38 3.28
N ALA A 99 3.22 11.64 2.94
CA ALA A 99 2.27 12.73 3.07
C ALA A 99 1.04 12.53 2.16
N ILE A 100 1.25 12.14 0.90
CA ILE A 100 0.18 11.77 -0.05
C ILE A 100 -0.63 10.58 0.48
N VAL A 101 0.03 9.57 1.05
CA VAL A 101 -0.66 8.42 1.66
C VAL A 101 -1.54 8.87 2.83
N THR A 102 -1.02 9.75 3.69
CA THR A 102 -1.74 10.27 4.86
C THR A 102 -2.92 11.17 4.47
N GLU A 103 -2.81 11.93 3.38
CA GLU A 103 -3.89 12.78 2.89
C GLU A 103 -5.01 12.01 2.18
N LEU A 104 -4.67 10.90 1.51
CA LEU A 104 -5.62 10.14 0.69
C LEU A 104 -6.25 8.95 1.41
N ALA A 105 -5.59 8.40 2.41
CA ALA A 105 -6.09 7.26 3.17
C ALA A 105 -7.02 7.73 4.30
N ALA A 106 -8.10 6.98 4.52
CA ALA A 106 -8.93 7.14 5.71
C ALA A 106 -8.18 6.75 6.99
N GLU A 107 -7.34 5.72 6.88
CA GLU A 107 -6.43 5.31 7.94
C GLU A 107 -5.09 4.92 7.34
N PHE A 108 -4.00 5.32 7.99
CA PHE A 108 -2.65 4.93 7.64
C PHE A 108 -1.86 4.62 8.91
N GLY A 109 -1.11 3.52 8.91
CA GLY A 109 -0.37 3.09 10.08
C GLY A 109 0.55 1.90 9.82
N TRP A 110 1.05 1.35 10.91
CA TRP A 110 1.82 0.11 10.87
C TRP A 110 1.61 -0.72 12.14
N GLU A 111 1.76 -2.03 12.01
CA GLU A 111 1.63 -3.01 13.10
C GLU A 111 2.86 -3.92 13.13
N PRO A 112 3.42 -4.25 14.31
CA PRO A 112 4.47 -5.25 14.42
C PRO A 112 3.94 -6.63 14.03
N ARG A 113 4.77 -7.41 13.32
CA ARG A 113 4.52 -8.82 13.01
C ARG A 113 5.77 -9.64 13.29
N ASP A 114 5.60 -10.95 13.47
CA ASP A 114 6.76 -11.82 13.66
C ASP A 114 7.70 -11.68 12.45
N GLY A 115 8.97 -11.38 12.72
CA GLY A 115 9.98 -11.12 11.69
C GLY A 115 9.88 -9.79 10.93
N GLY A 116 9.05 -8.82 11.36
CA GLY A 116 8.97 -7.52 10.69
C GLY A 116 7.80 -6.63 11.12
N LYS A 117 7.21 -5.93 10.16
CA LYS A 117 6.04 -5.07 10.34
C LYS A 117 5.12 -5.16 9.13
N VAL A 118 3.84 -4.84 9.32
CA VAL A 118 2.91 -4.54 8.24
C VAL A 118 2.67 -3.04 8.24
N VAL A 119 2.95 -2.39 7.13
CA VAL A 119 2.54 -1.00 6.87
C VAL A 119 1.24 -1.07 6.08
N TYR A 120 0.24 -0.30 6.49
CA TYR A 120 -1.09 -0.38 5.89
C TYR A 120 -1.70 0.97 5.60
N ALA A 121 -2.59 1.01 4.60
CA ALA A 121 -3.45 2.13 4.29
C ALA A 121 -4.88 1.63 3.99
N GLU A 122 -5.88 2.39 4.39
CA GLU A 122 -7.29 2.10 4.17
C GLU A 122 -7.95 3.18 3.31
N LEU A 123 -8.83 2.74 2.41
CA LEU A 123 -9.67 3.60 1.58
C LEU A 123 -11.14 3.19 1.72
N HIS A 124 -12.00 4.16 1.97
CA HIS A 124 -13.44 4.04 1.80
C HIS A 124 -13.86 4.46 0.40
N HIS A 125 -14.98 3.92 -0.04
CA HIS A 125 -15.60 4.35 -1.30
C HIS A 125 -15.94 5.85 -1.33
N SER A 126 -16.14 6.50 -0.18
CA SER A 126 -16.39 7.93 -0.03
C SER A 126 -15.16 8.83 -0.21
N ASP A 127 -13.95 8.26 -0.18
CA ASP A 127 -12.71 9.04 -0.14
C ASP A 127 -12.25 9.49 -1.54
N VAL A 128 -12.98 9.06 -2.58
CA VAL A 128 -12.73 9.45 -3.95
C VAL A 128 -13.76 10.50 -4.36
N PRO A 129 -13.33 11.72 -4.78
CA PRO A 129 -14.25 12.70 -5.36
C PRO A 129 -14.97 12.11 -6.58
N ALA A 130 -16.27 12.40 -6.70
CA ALA A 130 -17.13 11.94 -7.79
C ALA A 130 -16.65 12.41 -9.18
#